data_AF-A0AAE3C7C1-F1
#
_entry.id   AF-A0AAE3C7C1-F1
#
_cell.length_a   1.000
_cell.length_b   1.000
_cell.length_c   1.000
_cell.angle_alpha   90.00
_cell.angle_beta   90.00
_cell.angle_gamma   90.00
#
_symmetry.space_group_name_H-M   'P 1'
#
loop_
_entity.id
_entity.type
_entity.pdbx_description
1 polymer ?
#
loop_
_entity_poly.entity_id
_entity_poly.type
_entity_poly.pdbx_seq_one_letter_code
_entity_poly.pdbx_strand_id
1 'polypeptide(L)'
;MKHKNEHGNHQHENEHENQHEKLGTQRLKALISHWIEHNTGHLEKIIEYARMLEESGTSEVAEHLNEAAEYLQKSIEALKSALKHA
;
A
#
# COMPACT_ATOMS: atom_id res chain seq x y z
N MET A 1 -54.54 23.57 -27.93
CA MET A 1 -53.08 23.82 -27.95
C MET A 1 -52.39 22.63 -27.31
N LYS A 2 -51.47 21.98 -28.04
CA LYS A 2 -50.81 20.75 -27.61
C LYS A 2 -49.69 21.10 -26.62
N HIS A 3 -49.78 20.56 -25.40
CA HIS A 3 -48.65 20.51 -24.47
C HIS A 3 -47.57 19.60 -25.04
N LYS A 4 -46.33 20.09 -25.11
CA LYS A 4 -45.14 19.26 -25.30
C LYS A 4 -44.19 19.58 -24.15
N ASN A 5 -44.25 18.76 -23.11
CA ASN A 5 -43.14 18.66 -22.16
C ASN A 5 -42.20 17.61 -22.74
N GLU A 6 -41.07 18.05 -23.27
CA GLU A 6 -39.98 17.19 -23.68
C GLU A 6 -39.15 16.88 -22.44
N HIS A 7 -39.42 15.73 -21.82
CA HIS A 7 -38.53 15.16 -20.82
C HIS A 7 -37.30 14.61 -21.53
N GLY A 8 -36.20 15.35 -21.45
CA GLY A 8 -34.87 14.86 -21.80
C GLY A 8 -34.51 13.68 -20.90
N ASN A 9 -34.37 12.52 -21.52
CA ASN A 9 -33.91 11.30 -20.87
C ASN A 9 -32.44 11.49 -20.48
N HIS A 10 -32.15 11.74 -19.20
CA HIS A 10 -30.80 11.85 -18.68
C HIS A 10 -30.16 10.46 -18.56
N GLN A 11 -29.26 10.13 -19.48
CA GLN A 11 -28.29 9.03 -19.28
C GLN A 11 -27.12 9.57 -18.45
N HIS A 12 -27.20 9.43 -17.13
CA HIS A 12 -26.10 9.82 -16.20
C HIS A 12 -25.54 8.64 -15.40
N GLU A 13 -25.97 7.41 -15.65
CA GLU A 13 -25.67 6.28 -14.76
C GLU A 13 -24.24 5.71 -14.95
N ASN A 14 -23.62 5.84 -16.13
CA ASN A 14 -22.33 5.21 -16.42
C ASN A 14 -21.08 6.06 -16.07
N GLU A 15 -21.20 7.37 -15.90
CA GLU A 15 -20.04 8.25 -15.65
C GLU A 15 -19.68 8.33 -14.16
N HIS A 16 -20.65 8.20 -13.26
CA HIS A 16 -20.43 8.29 -11.82
C HIS A 16 -19.71 7.07 -11.23
N GLU A 17 -19.96 5.87 -11.76
CA GLU A 17 -19.33 4.63 -11.29
C GLU A 17 -17.83 4.58 -11.64
N ASN A 18 -17.46 4.98 -12.86
CA ASN A 18 -16.08 4.99 -13.37
C ASN A 18 -15.16 5.98 -12.62
N GLN A 19 -15.69 7.14 -12.22
CA GLN A 19 -14.90 8.12 -11.45
C GLN A 19 -14.64 7.65 -10.02
N HIS A 20 -15.60 6.98 -9.39
CA HIS A 20 -15.48 6.46 -8.03
C HIS A 20 -14.44 5.32 -7.95
N GLU A 21 -14.45 4.40 -8.92
CA GLU A 21 -13.42 3.34 -9.03
C GLU A 21 -12.01 3.91 -9.24
N LYS A 22 -11.85 4.87 -10.16
CA LYS A 22 -10.54 5.50 -10.40
C LYS A 22 -9.98 6.19 -9.17
N LEU A 23 -10.82 6.88 -8.40
CA LEU A 23 -10.43 7.50 -7.14
C LEU A 23 -10.03 6.44 -6.08
N GLY A 24 -10.76 5.32 -6.03
CA GLY A 24 -10.42 4.18 -5.20
C GLY A 24 -9.05 3.59 -5.54
N THR A 25 -8.78 3.38 -6.83
CA THR A 25 -7.51 2.83 -7.33
C THR A 25 -6.33 3.78 -7.08
N GLN A 26 -6.48 5.09 -7.32
CA GLN A 26 -5.42 6.07 -7.03
C GLN A 26 -5.13 6.16 -5.53
N ARG A 27 -6.17 6.16 -4.69
CA ARG A 27 -6.02 6.15 -3.23
C ARG A 27 -5.30 4.90 -2.76
N LEU A 28 -5.64 3.73 -3.33
CA LEU A 28 -4.97 2.47 -3.00
C LEU A 28 -3.48 2.49 -3.37
N LYS A 29 -3.11 3.03 -4.54
CA LYS A 29 -1.70 3.20 -4.93
C LYS A 29 -0.94 4.06 -3.93
N ALA A 30 -1.51 5.19 -3.54
CA ALA A 30 -0.89 6.09 -2.56
C ALA A 30 -0.68 5.40 -1.19
N LEU A 31 -1.65 4.62 -0.74
CA LEU A 31 -1.54 3.84 0.50
C LEU A 31 -0.46 2.75 0.40
N ILE A 32 -0.42 1.99 -0.69
CA ILE A 32 0.60 0.96 -0.90
C ILE A 32 2.01 1.58 -0.94
N SER A 33 2.18 2.70 -1.65
CA SER A 33 3.45 3.44 -1.68
C SER A 33 3.87 3.90 -0.28
N HIS A 34 2.93 4.44 0.51
CA HIS A 34 3.21 4.86 1.89
C HIS A 34 3.63 3.69 2.79
N TRP A 35 2.97 2.53 2.68
CA TRP A 35 3.35 1.34 3.45
C TRP A 35 4.72 0.80 3.05
N ILE A 36 5.08 0.83 1.76
CA ILE A 36 6.43 0.45 1.29
C ILE A 36 7.48 1.35 1.94
N GLU A 37 7.30 2.67 1.91
CA GLU A 37 8.23 3.62 2.52
C GLU A 37 8.37 3.39 4.03
N HIS A 38 7.24 3.30 4.74
CA HIS A 38 7.22 3.12 6.19
C HIS A 38 7.89 1.80 6.61
N ASN A 39 7.58 0.70 5.92
CA ASN A 39 8.17 -0.60 6.22
C ASN A 39 9.67 -0.63 5.89
N THR A 40 10.11 0.08 4.85
CA THR A 40 11.54 0.20 4.53
C THR A 40 12.29 0.90 5.65
N GLY A 41 11.74 1.99 6.21
CA GLY A 41 12.34 2.68 7.35
C GLY A 41 12.43 1.81 8.62
N HIS A 42 11.40 1.01 8.90
CA HIS A 42 11.45 0.02 10.00
C HIS A 42 12.48 -1.07 9.75
N LEU A 43 12.55 -1.59 8.52
CA LEU A 43 13.52 -2.62 8.15
C LEU A 43 14.96 -2.15 8.39
N GLU A 44 15.30 -0.94 7.94
CA GLU A 44 16.62 -0.34 8.14
C GLU A 44 16.97 -0.27 9.64
N LYS A 45 16.03 0.17 10.48
CA LYS A 45 16.24 0.27 11.93
C LYS A 45 16.37 -1.08 12.61
N ILE A 46 15.56 -2.06 12.22
CA ILE A 46 15.64 -3.42 12.76
C ILE A 46 17.01 -4.03 12.44
N ILE A 47 17.48 -3.89 11.19
CA ILE A 47 18.81 -4.39 10.78
C ILE A 47 19.93 -3.66 11.54
N GLU A 48 19.84 -2.34 11.71
CA GLU A 48 20.80 -1.55 12.48
C GLU A 48 20.94 -2.09 13.91
N TYR A 49 19.82 -2.32 14.61
CA TYR A 49 19.84 -2.84 15.98
C TYR A 49 20.27 -4.30 16.07
N ALA A 50 19.86 -5.15 15.12
CA ALA A 50 20.30 -6.55 15.07
C ALA A 50 21.84 -6.61 15.03
N ARG A 51 22.45 -5.83 14.12
CA ARG A 51 23.91 -5.75 13.99
C ARG A 51 24.59 -5.24 15.25
N MET A 52 24.06 -4.17 15.87
CA MET A 52 24.61 -3.66 17.14
C MET A 52 24.60 -4.73 18.24
N LEU A 53 23.56 -5.56 18.29
CA LEU A 53 23.41 -6.62 19.29
C LEU A 53 24.34 -7.81 19.04
N GLU A 54 24.54 -8.20 17.77
CA GLU A 54 25.54 -9.20 17.37
C GLU A 54 26.95 -8.77 17.81
N GLU A 55 27.31 -7.51 17.56
CA GLU A 55 28.61 -6.94 17.95
C GLU A 55 28.78 -6.87 19.48
N SER A 56 27.69 -6.78 20.24
CA SER A 56 27.67 -6.74 21.71
C SER A 56 27.61 -8.12 22.40
N GLY A 57 27.50 -9.20 21.63
CA GLY A 57 27.46 -10.58 22.15
C GLY A 57 26.07 -11.10 22.57
N THR A 58 24.98 -10.41 22.19
CA THR A 58 23.60 -10.86 22.49
C THR A 58 22.99 -11.57 21.28
N SER A 59 23.10 -12.90 21.22
CA SER A 59 22.72 -13.69 20.04
C SER A 59 21.20 -13.79 19.82
N GLU A 60 20.43 -14.17 20.86
CA GLU A 60 19.01 -14.53 20.67
C GLU A 60 18.11 -13.36 20.25
N VAL A 61 18.33 -12.16 20.81
CA VAL A 61 17.56 -10.97 20.42
C VAL A 61 17.92 -10.55 18.99
N ALA A 62 19.21 -10.61 18.62
CA ALA A 62 19.64 -10.32 17.26
C ALA A 62 19.05 -11.32 16.25
N GLU A 63 18.99 -12.61 16.59
CA GLU A 63 18.35 -13.65 15.78
C GLU A 63 16.87 -13.34 15.52
N HIS A 64 16.11 -12.96 16.55
CA HIS A 64 14.71 -12.58 16.39
C HIS A 64 14.52 -11.27 15.60
N LEU A 65 15.43 -10.29 15.74
CA LEU A 65 15.39 -9.07 14.93
C LEU A 65 15.70 -9.37 13.45
N ASN A 66 16.67 -10.25 13.17
CA ASN A 66 16.98 -10.70 11.82
C ASN A 66 15.79 -11.45 11.21
N GLU A 67 15.11 -12.31 11.98
CA GLU A 67 13.88 -12.97 11.53
C GLU A 67 12.77 -11.95 11.22
N ALA A 68 12.57 -10.95 12.09
CA ALA A 68 11.61 -9.88 11.85
C ALA A 68 11.94 -9.06 10.58
N ALA A 69 13.22 -8.77 10.35
CA ALA A 69 13.70 -8.11 9.14
C ALA A 69 13.38 -8.93 7.88
N GLU A 70 13.58 -10.26 7.93
CA GLU A 70 13.27 -11.15 6.81
C GLU A 70 11.77 -11.12 6.46
N TYR A 71 10.89 -11.24 7.46
CA TYR A 71 9.44 -11.17 7.21
C TYR A 71 8.99 -9.80 6.70
N LEU A 72 9.57 -8.72 7.23
CA LEU A 72 9.24 -7.37 6.79
C LEU A 72 9.72 -7.12 5.35
N GLN A 73 10.90 -7.64 4.98
CA GLN A 73 11.40 -7.61 3.61
C GLN A 73 10.45 -8.37 2.66
N LYS A 74 9.95 -9.55 3.04
CA LYS A 74 8.95 -10.29 2.25
C LYS A 74 7.65 -9.48 2.10
N SER A 75 7.21 -8.79 3.15
CA SER A 75 6.04 -7.90 3.10
C SER A 75 6.24 -6.75 2.11
N ILE A 76 7.40 -6.08 2.14
CA ILE A 76 7.76 -5.01 1.21
C ILE A 76 7.73 -5.49 -0.24
N GLU A 77 8.29 -6.67 -0.53
CA GLU A 77 8.28 -7.23 -1.89
C GLU A 77 6.86 -7.59 -2.37
N ALA A 78 6.01 -8.11 -1.48
CA ALA A 78 4.60 -8.34 -1.78
C ALA A 78 3.86 -7.03 -2.09
N LEU A 79 4.10 -5.96 -1.31
CA LEU A 79 3.53 -4.64 -1.55
C LEU A 79 4.01 -4.02 -2.87
N LYS A 80 5.30 -4.13 -3.18
CA LYS A 80 5.85 -3.70 -4.49
C LYS A 80 5.20 -4.47 -5.64
N SER A 81 4.96 -5.76 -5.46
CA SER A 81 4.24 -6.58 -6.45
C SER A 81 2.79 -6.11 -6.60
N ALA A 82 2.09 -5.85 -5.50
CA ALA A 82 0.74 -5.31 -5.52
C ALA A 82 0.68 -3.95 -6.25
N LEU A 83 1.64 -3.05 -5.99
CA LEU A 83 1.70 -1.74 -6.64
C LEU A 83 1.88 -1.82 -8.16
N LYS A 84 2.60 -2.84 -8.66
CA LYS A 84 2.78 -3.07 -10.10
C LYS A 84 1.49 -3.48 -10.82
N HIS A 85 0.54 -4.07 -10.08
CA HIS A 85 -0.72 -4.59 -10.63
C HIS A 85 -1.95 -3.76 -10.21
N ALA A 86 -1.78 -2.75 -9.35
CA ALA A 86 -2.79 -1.74 -9.03
C ALA A 86 -2.86 -0.71 -10.15
#